data_AF-A0A1G3L471-F1
#
_entry.id   AF-A0A1G3L471-F1
#
_cell.length_a   1.000
_cell.length_b   1.000
_cell.length_c   1.000
_cell.angle_alpha   90.00
_cell.angle_beta   90.00
_cell.angle_gamma   90.00
#
_symmetry.space_group_name_H-M   'P 1'
#
loop_
_entity.id
_entity.type
_entity.pdbx_description
1 polymer ?
#
loop_
_entity_poly.entity_id
_entity_poly.type
_entity_poly.pdbx_seq_one_letter_code
_entity_poly.pdbx_strand_id
1 'polypeptide(L)'
;MKKIFLLLFLLLFSCKKLLDIDEDHGKSPTPKVYSVEISETSNGNLIIENRLDYSAYLLIKGELFETHAQVALFKNNIEAGGCTISEKTATIIKCSITLYSYYDNSFDSTGTYWVRVQNLDDWSVENVTLTIY
;
A
#
# COMPACT_ATOMS: atom_id res chain seq x y z
N MET A 1 -61.43 -6.40 -4.87
CA MET A 1 -60.04 -5.99 -5.22
C MET A 1 -59.15 -5.79 -3.98
N LYS A 2 -59.12 -6.75 -3.03
CA LYS A 2 -58.24 -6.67 -1.82
C LYS A 2 -57.27 -7.86 -1.70
N LYS A 3 -57.44 -8.92 -2.49
CA LYS A 3 -56.62 -10.15 -2.41
C LYS A 3 -55.37 -10.11 -3.31
N ILE A 4 -55.32 -9.22 -4.29
CA ILE A 4 -54.17 -9.10 -5.23
C ILE A 4 -53.01 -8.30 -4.59
N PHE A 5 -53.32 -7.35 -3.70
CA PHE A 5 -52.31 -6.53 -3.02
C PHE A 5 -51.42 -7.34 -2.05
N LEU A 6 -51.93 -8.41 -1.47
CA LEU A 6 -51.18 -9.23 -0.51
C LEU A 6 -50.11 -10.10 -1.21
N LEU A 7 -50.36 -10.53 -2.45
CA LEU A 7 -49.39 -11.33 -3.23
C LEU A 7 -48.21 -10.47 -3.72
N LEU A 8 -48.44 -9.21 -4.07
CA LEU A 8 -47.36 -8.29 -4.45
C LEU A 8 -46.43 -7.99 -3.26
N PHE A 9 -46.98 -7.93 -2.04
CA PHE A 9 -46.18 -7.66 -0.84
C PHE A 9 -45.30 -8.86 -0.45
N LEU A 10 -45.79 -10.10 -0.62
CA LEU A 10 -45.01 -11.31 -0.37
C LEU A 10 -43.88 -11.53 -1.39
N LEU A 11 -44.08 -11.14 -2.66
CA LEU A 11 -43.03 -11.21 -3.68
C LEU A 11 -41.91 -10.18 -3.47
N LEU A 12 -42.20 -9.02 -2.87
CA LEU A 12 -41.19 -8.00 -2.58
C LEU A 12 -40.33 -8.32 -1.35
N PHE A 13 -40.80 -9.16 -0.42
CA PHE A 13 -40.01 -9.59 0.74
C PHE A 13 -39.18 -10.85 0.48
N SER A 14 -39.51 -11.64 -0.55
CA SER A 14 -38.72 -12.82 -0.91
C SER A 14 -37.42 -12.50 -1.65
N CYS A 15 -37.21 -11.24 -2.08
CA CYS A 15 -36.02 -10.80 -2.81
C CYS A 15 -35.00 -10.05 -1.94
N LYS A 16 -35.19 -9.98 -0.62
CA LYS A 16 -34.16 -9.39 0.27
C LYS A 16 -33.10 -10.39 0.72
N LYS A 17 -33.34 -11.70 0.55
CA LYS A 17 -32.35 -12.74 0.89
C LYS A 17 -31.38 -13.10 -0.23
N LEU A 18 -31.50 -12.50 -1.42
CA LEU A 18 -30.56 -12.69 -2.51
C LEU A 18 -29.45 -11.61 -2.56
N LEU A 19 -29.53 -10.61 -1.67
CA LEU A 19 -28.58 -9.49 -1.59
C LEU A 19 -27.74 -9.50 -0.30
N ASP A 20 -27.95 -10.49 0.59
CA ASP A 20 -26.95 -10.89 1.59
C ASP A 20 -25.99 -11.91 0.96
N ILE A 21 -25.50 -11.63 -0.25
CA ILE A 21 -24.16 -12.09 -0.59
C ILE A 21 -23.30 -11.12 0.21
N ASP A 22 -23.04 -11.45 1.48
CA ASP A 22 -21.74 -11.12 2.06
C ASP A 22 -20.76 -11.65 1.01
N GLU A 23 -20.22 -10.75 0.18
CA GLU A 23 -19.00 -11.04 -0.54
C GLU A 23 -17.99 -11.32 0.57
N ASP A 24 -17.89 -12.60 0.92
CA ASP A 24 -16.79 -13.18 1.67
C ASP A 24 -15.59 -12.95 0.75
N HIS A 25 -15.11 -11.70 0.74
CA HIS A 25 -13.78 -11.35 0.28
C HIS A 25 -12.88 -12.06 1.27
N GLY A 26 -12.64 -13.34 1.00
CA GLY A 26 -11.73 -14.15 1.79
C GLY A 26 -10.47 -13.33 2.03
N LYS A 27 -9.98 -13.39 3.27
CA LYS A 27 -8.86 -12.58 3.77
C LYS A 27 -7.83 -12.31 2.68
N SER A 28 -7.51 -11.02 2.48
CA SER A 28 -6.51 -10.61 1.51
C SER A 28 -5.18 -11.34 1.79
N PRO A 29 -4.50 -11.89 0.77
CA PRO A 29 -3.23 -12.56 0.97
C PRO A 29 -2.21 -11.59 1.58
N THR A 30 -1.40 -12.07 2.52
CA THR A 30 -0.27 -11.29 3.04
C THR A 30 0.73 -11.04 1.90
N PRO A 31 1.05 -9.78 1.56
CA PRO A 31 2.02 -9.47 0.52
C PRO A 31 3.42 -9.89 0.96
N LYS A 32 4.26 -10.31 0.01
CA LYS A 32 5.66 -10.66 0.27
C LYS A 32 6.58 -9.67 -0.40
N VAL A 33 7.54 -9.15 0.33
CA VAL A 33 8.54 -8.21 -0.21
C VAL A 33 9.90 -8.89 -0.26
N TYR A 34 10.50 -8.94 -1.45
CA TYR A 34 11.79 -9.60 -1.69
C TYR A 34 12.94 -8.60 -1.74
N SER A 35 12.73 -7.46 -2.39
CA SER A 35 13.73 -6.41 -2.45
C SER A 35 13.13 -5.02 -2.61
N VAL A 36 13.90 -4.02 -2.20
CA VAL A 36 13.71 -2.61 -2.52
C VAL A 36 14.98 -2.10 -3.18
N GLU A 37 14.82 -1.41 -4.31
CA GLU A 37 15.89 -0.79 -5.07
C GLU A 37 15.59 0.71 -5.23
N ILE A 38 16.60 1.55 -5.14
CA ILE A 38 16.47 2.97 -5.51
C ILE A 38 16.64 3.02 -7.03
N SER A 39 15.60 3.44 -7.75
CA SER A 39 15.67 3.54 -9.21
C SER A 39 16.20 4.89 -9.68
N GLU A 40 15.94 5.95 -8.91
CA GLU A 40 16.35 7.32 -9.22
C GLU A 40 16.14 8.20 -7.97
N THR A 41 17.01 9.17 -7.74
CA THR A 41 16.75 10.29 -6.82
C THR A 41 16.56 11.59 -7.59
N SER A 42 16.10 12.63 -6.90
CA SER A 42 16.01 13.97 -7.46
C SER A 42 17.32 14.51 -8.06
N ASN A 43 18.49 14.02 -7.62
CA ASN A 43 19.79 14.38 -8.19
C ASN A 43 20.30 13.38 -9.24
N GLY A 44 19.49 12.40 -9.63
CA GLY A 44 19.85 11.39 -10.63
C GLY A 44 20.75 10.27 -10.12
N ASN A 45 20.85 10.07 -8.80
CA ASN A 45 21.68 9.04 -8.19
C ASN A 45 20.87 7.76 -7.88
N LEU A 46 21.58 6.67 -7.55
CA LEU A 46 21.02 5.40 -7.06
C LEU A 46 21.24 5.18 -5.57
N ILE A 47 21.67 6.22 -4.88
CA ILE A 47 21.81 6.30 -3.42
C ILE A 47 21.03 7.52 -2.96
N ILE A 48 20.45 7.44 -1.76
CA ILE A 48 19.76 8.57 -1.16
C ILE A 48 20.73 9.28 -0.23
N GLU A 49 21.04 10.52 -0.53
CA GLU A 49 21.84 11.41 0.32
C GLU A 49 20.92 12.42 0.98
N ASN A 50 20.82 12.33 2.31
CA ASN A 50 19.97 13.19 3.11
C ASN A 50 20.35 14.66 2.90
N ARG A 51 19.33 15.52 2.79
CA ARG A 51 19.43 16.97 2.53
C ARG A 51 20.01 17.36 1.17
N LEU A 52 20.47 16.41 0.36
CA LEU A 52 20.77 16.65 -1.05
C LEU A 52 19.56 16.28 -1.90
N ASP A 53 18.90 15.18 -1.58
CA ASP A 53 17.72 14.72 -2.32
C ASP A 53 16.42 15.23 -1.68
N TYR A 54 15.51 15.76 -2.51
CA TYR A 54 14.14 16.10 -2.10
C TYR A 54 13.17 14.94 -2.30
N SER A 55 13.47 14.01 -3.21
CA SER A 55 12.69 12.80 -3.42
C SER A 55 13.53 11.64 -3.92
N ALA A 56 13.01 10.42 -3.72
CA ALA A 56 13.56 9.20 -4.29
C ALA A 56 12.46 8.29 -4.81
N TYR A 57 12.72 7.63 -5.94
CA TYR A 57 11.88 6.61 -6.52
C TYR A 57 12.39 5.23 -6.13
N LEU A 58 11.47 4.42 -5.61
CA LEU A 58 11.72 3.07 -5.15
C LEU A 58 11.06 2.07 -6.10
N LEU A 59 11.81 1.02 -6.41
CA LEU A 59 11.31 -0.18 -7.09
C LEU A 59 11.27 -1.32 -6.07
N ILE A 60 10.05 -1.72 -5.69
CA ILE A 60 9.80 -2.81 -4.75
C ILE A 60 9.40 -4.04 -5.55
N LYS A 61 10.12 -5.15 -5.34
CA LYS A 61 9.85 -6.44 -5.98
C LYS A 61 9.35 -7.44 -4.95
N GLY A 62 8.33 -8.20 -5.33
CA GLY A 62 7.68 -9.15 -4.44
C GLY A 62 6.58 -9.93 -5.13
N GLU A 63 5.60 -10.37 -4.35
CA GLU A 63 4.45 -11.13 -4.81
C GLU A 63 3.19 -10.77 -4.02
N LEU A 64 2.03 -11.07 -4.62
CA LEU A 64 0.70 -10.91 -4.02
C LEU A 64 0.37 -9.45 -3.70
N PHE A 65 0.89 -8.50 -4.46
CA PHE A 65 0.49 -7.09 -4.32
C PHE A 65 -0.88 -6.85 -4.92
N GLU A 66 -1.81 -6.34 -4.12
CA GLU A 66 -3.17 -6.05 -4.57
C GLU A 66 -3.36 -4.62 -5.06
N THR A 67 -4.45 -4.39 -5.81
CA THR A 67 -4.84 -3.07 -6.34
C THR A 67 -4.92 -1.99 -5.25
N HIS A 68 -5.24 -2.36 -4.01
CA HIS A 68 -5.33 -1.43 -2.87
C HIS A 68 -4.11 -1.43 -1.96
N ALA A 69 -3.04 -2.13 -2.33
CA ALA A 69 -1.81 -2.16 -1.56
C ALA A 69 -1.22 -0.77 -1.29
N GLN A 70 -0.73 -0.58 -0.07
CA GLN A 70 -0.03 0.61 0.41
C GLN A 70 1.41 0.27 0.74
N VAL A 71 2.29 1.28 0.75
CA VAL A 71 3.70 1.12 1.14
C VAL A 71 4.01 2.12 2.23
N ALA A 72 4.63 1.64 3.30
CA ALA A 72 5.12 2.48 4.39
C ALA A 72 6.55 2.12 4.77
N LEU A 73 7.28 3.13 5.23
CA LEU A 73 8.65 3.01 5.70
C LEU A 73 8.66 3.14 7.22
N PHE A 74 9.35 2.24 7.90
CA PHE A 74 9.43 2.20 9.37
C PHE A 74 10.87 2.42 9.84
N LYS A 75 11.06 3.25 10.86
CA LYS A 75 12.34 3.43 11.55
C LYS A 75 12.15 3.13 13.03
N ASN A 76 12.98 2.26 13.59
CA ASN A 76 12.85 1.82 14.99
C ASN A 76 11.44 1.31 15.35
N ASN A 77 10.80 0.58 14.42
CA ASN A 77 9.42 0.07 14.50
C ASN A 77 8.32 1.15 14.56
N ILE A 78 8.64 2.41 14.27
CA ILE A 78 7.68 3.51 14.15
C ILE A 78 7.52 3.84 12.67
N GLU A 79 6.28 3.98 12.21
CA GLU A 79 5.99 4.44 10.85
C GLU A 79 6.54 5.86 10.66
N ALA A 80 7.47 6.01 9.73
CA ALA A 80 8.12 7.28 9.43
C ALA A 80 7.41 8.01 8.28
N GLY A 81 6.67 7.29 7.43
CA GLY A 81 5.85 7.86 6.36
C GLY A 81 5.48 6.82 5.29
N GLY A 82 4.63 7.26 4.35
CA GLY A 82 4.16 6.46 3.22
C GLY A 82 4.94 6.70 1.93
N CYS A 83 4.82 5.77 0.99
CA CYS A 83 5.30 5.92 -0.38
C CYS A 83 4.13 6.23 -1.32
N THR A 84 4.29 7.23 -2.19
CA THR A 84 3.29 7.56 -3.22
C THR A 84 3.44 6.61 -4.40
N ILE A 85 2.50 5.67 -4.55
CA ILE A 85 2.57 4.64 -5.60
C ILE A 85 2.24 5.25 -6.97
N SER A 86 3.13 5.05 -7.94
CA SER A 86 2.96 5.47 -9.33
C SER A 86 2.61 4.31 -10.26
N GLU A 87 3.12 3.11 -9.97
CA GLU A 87 2.83 1.89 -10.75
C GLU A 87 2.73 0.70 -9.80
N LYS A 88 1.81 -0.22 -10.10
CA LYS A 88 1.66 -1.46 -9.34
C LYS A 88 1.17 -2.60 -10.22
N THR A 89 1.80 -3.74 -10.05
CA THR A 89 1.39 -5.05 -10.58
C THR A 89 1.38 -6.05 -9.42
N ALA A 90 1.02 -7.31 -9.69
CA ALA A 90 1.05 -8.36 -8.67
C ALA A 90 2.46 -8.65 -8.12
N THR A 91 3.53 -8.19 -8.78
CA THR A 91 4.92 -8.50 -8.42
C THR A 91 5.84 -7.29 -8.28
N ILE A 92 5.38 -6.11 -8.68
CA ILE A 92 6.17 -4.88 -8.68
C ILE A 92 5.34 -3.72 -8.15
N ILE A 93 5.93 -2.89 -7.28
CA ILE A 93 5.45 -1.56 -6.94
C ILE A 93 6.55 -0.55 -7.28
N LYS A 94 6.21 0.48 -8.05
CA LYS A 94 7.02 1.70 -8.16
C LYS A 94 6.35 2.79 -7.37
N CYS A 95 7.12 3.46 -6.52
CA CYS A 95 6.58 4.52 -5.68
C CYS A 95 7.65 5.58 -5.39
N SER A 96 7.26 6.76 -4.93
CA SER A 96 8.18 7.81 -4.52
C SER A 96 8.02 8.16 -3.04
N ILE A 97 9.14 8.48 -2.41
CA ILE A 97 9.19 9.10 -1.08
C ILE A 97 9.69 10.55 -1.22
N THR A 98 9.14 11.43 -0.41
CA THR A 98 9.65 12.80 -0.20
C THR A 98 10.63 12.74 0.97
N LEU A 99 11.84 13.29 0.86
CA LEU A 99 12.89 13.15 1.88
C LEU A 99 13.12 14.44 2.67
N TYR A 100 13.44 15.49 1.92
CA TYR A 100 13.65 16.83 2.42
C TYR A 100 12.72 17.77 1.67
N SER A 101 11.75 18.33 2.38
CA SER A 101 10.89 19.39 1.89
C SER A 101 10.86 20.51 2.92
N TYR A 102 10.84 21.76 2.45
CA TYR A 102 10.67 22.94 3.33
C TYR A 102 9.36 22.92 4.13
N TYR A 103 8.43 22.03 3.75
CA TYR A 103 7.08 21.90 4.30
C TYR A 103 6.80 20.53 4.94
N ASP A 104 7.64 19.52 4.70
CA ASP A 104 7.42 18.14 5.14
C ASP A 104 8.78 17.45 5.37
N ASN A 105 9.00 17.00 6.60
CA ASN A 105 10.25 16.39 7.06
C ASN A 105 10.15 14.86 7.13
N SER A 106 9.18 14.27 6.44
CA SER A 106 9.07 12.82 6.37
C SER A 106 10.38 12.27 5.75
N PHE A 107 11.15 11.52 6.54
CA PHE A 107 12.47 10.97 6.22
C PHE A 107 13.68 11.93 6.21
N ASP A 108 13.65 13.02 6.98
CA ASP A 108 14.77 14.00 7.11
C ASP A 108 16.02 13.49 7.88
N SER A 109 16.04 12.22 8.28
CA SER A 109 17.10 11.67 9.14
C SER A 109 17.78 10.46 8.49
N THR A 110 19.10 10.41 8.61
CA THR A 110 19.91 9.32 8.10
C THR A 110 19.63 8.01 8.85
N GLY A 111 19.85 6.88 8.21
CA GLY A 111 19.74 5.55 8.82
C GLY A 111 18.97 4.54 7.98
N THR A 112 18.68 3.39 8.60
CA THR A 112 18.01 2.25 7.97
C THR A 112 16.51 2.28 8.25
N TYR A 113 15.73 2.13 7.18
CA TYR A 113 14.28 2.09 7.19
C TYR A 113 13.82 0.73 6.69
N TRP A 114 12.84 0.15 7.35
CA TRP A 114 12.17 -1.06 6.90
C TRP A 114 11.08 -0.70 5.93
N VAL A 115 11.04 -1.37 4.78
CA VAL A 115 10.03 -1.16 3.76
C VAL A 115 8.98 -2.24 3.90
N ARG A 116 7.73 -1.84 4.12
CA ARG A 116 6.61 -2.76 4.24
C ARG A 116 5.52 -2.41 3.25
N VAL A 117 4.88 -3.45 2.72
CA VAL A 117 3.70 -3.36 1.86
C VAL A 117 2.52 -3.92 2.63
N GLN A 118 1.39 -3.24 2.60
CA GLN A 118 0.13 -3.71 3.20
C GLN A 118 -0.88 -3.95 2.10
N ASN A 119 -1.52 -5.12 2.08
CA ASN A 119 -2.81 -5.29 1.40
C ASN A 119 -3.96 -4.98 2.38
N LEU A 120 -5.24 -5.22 2.07
CA LEU A 120 -6.34 -4.76 2.92
C LEU A 120 -6.19 -5.11 4.42
N ASP A 121 -5.70 -6.31 4.73
CA ASP A 121 -5.69 -6.84 6.10
C ASP A 121 -4.30 -6.87 6.76
N ASP A 122 -3.25 -7.24 6.00
CA ASP A 122 -1.95 -7.59 6.58
C ASP A 122 -0.78 -6.84 5.95
N TRP A 123 0.21 -6.53 6.78
CA TRP A 123 1.54 -6.06 6.38
C TRP A 123 2.47 -7.22 6.04
N SER A 124 3.34 -7.00 5.05
CA SER A 124 4.52 -7.83 4.80
C SER A 124 5.41 -7.89 6.03
N VAL A 125 6.03 -9.04 6.28
CA VAL A 125 6.82 -9.32 7.50
C VAL A 125 8.32 -9.48 7.23
N GLU A 126 8.73 -9.46 5.96
CA GLU A 126 10.13 -9.59 5.56
C GLU A 126 10.98 -8.40 6.01
N ASN A 127 12.24 -8.68 6.34
CA ASN A 127 13.21 -7.68 6.79
C ASN A 127 13.87 -6.98 5.60
N VAL A 128 13.08 -6.33 4.74
CA VAL A 128 13.59 -5.56 3.59
C VAL A 128 13.82 -4.12 4.00
N THR A 129 15.02 -3.60 3.72
CA THR A 129 15.44 -2.29 4.22
C THR A 129 15.99 -1.37 3.14
N LEU A 130 15.77 -0.07 3.32
CA LEU A 130 16.36 1.04 2.58
C LEU A 130 17.30 1.83 3.51
N THR A 131 18.42 2.33 3.01
CA THR A 131 19.33 3.20 3.80
C THR A 131 19.37 4.60 3.19
N ILE A 132 19.23 5.60 4.05
CA ILE A 132 19.37 7.03 3.73
C ILE A 132 20.67 7.52 4.39
N TYR A 133 21.62 8.02 3.59
CA TYR A 133 22.96 8.44 4.04
C TYR A 133 23.01 9.89 4.50
#